data_AF-A0A3S0RCY1-F1
#
_entry.id   AF-A0A3S0RCY1-F1
#
_cell.length_a   1.000
_cell.length_b   1.000
_cell.length_c   1.000
_cell.angle_alpha   90.00
_cell.angle_beta   90.00
_cell.angle_gamma   90.00
#
_symmetry.space_group_name_H-M   'P 1'
#
loop_
_entity.id
_entity.type
_entity.pdbx_description
1 polymer ?
#
loop_
_entity_poly.entity_id
_entity_poly.type
_entity_poly.pdbx_seq_one_letter_code
_entity_poly.pdbx_strand_id
1 'polypeptide(L)' 'MQTAPELLTPLRAHEAIGRRVSPSTLKRWVREGKIDGQKISGIQFIDMPSLKKHLQSYKGGQT' A
#
# COMPACT_ATOMS: atom_id res chain seq x y z
N MET A 1 1.21 -22.89 0.40
CA MET A 1 -0.07 -22.16 0.54
C MET A 1 0.14 -20.77 -0.03
N GLN A 2 -0.45 -20.46 -1.18
CA GLN A 2 -0.36 -19.13 -1.80
C GLN A 2 -1.37 -18.24 -1.07
N THR A 3 -0.90 -17.41 -0.14
CA THR A 3 -1.75 -16.42 0.54
C THR A 3 -2.25 -15.44 -0.51
N ALA A 4 -3.57 -15.35 -0.70
CA ALA A 4 -4.14 -14.36 -1.61
C ALA A 4 -3.67 -12.95 -1.20
N PRO A 5 -3.34 -12.06 -2.15
CA PRO A 5 -2.93 -10.70 -1.83
C PRO A 5 -4.05 -10.00 -1.04
N GLU A 6 -3.71 -9.52 0.16
CA GLU A 6 -4.63 -8.73 0.98
C GLU A 6 -4.77 -7.35 0.35
N LEU A 7 -5.83 -7.17 -0.43
CA LEU A 7 -6.18 -5.92 -1.09
C LEU A 7 -7.05 -5.07 -0.17
N LEU A 8 -6.55 -3.91 0.25
CA LEU A 8 -7.27 -2.98 1.12
C LEU A 8 -7.52 -1.65 0.44
N THR A 9 -8.64 -1.00 0.74
CA THR A 9 -8.84 0.40 0.32
C THR A 9 -7.77 1.30 0.97
N PRO A 10 -7.42 2.46 0.39
CA PRO A 10 -6.45 3.38 0.95
C PRO A 10 -6.71 3.77 2.41
N LEU A 11 -7.98 3.86 2.82
CA LEU A 11 -8.34 4.14 4.20
C LEU A 11 -7.99 2.96 5.13
N ARG A 12 -8.35 1.73 4.73
CA ARG A 12 -8.04 0.52 5.51
C ARG A 12 -6.54 0.24 5.55
N ALA A 13 -5.83 0.44 4.44
CA ALA A 13 -4.38 0.32 4.39
C ALA A 13 -3.70 1.34 5.33
N HIS A 14 -4.17 2.59 5.36
CA HIS A 14 -3.71 3.62 6.29
C HIS A 14 -3.89 3.19 7.75
N GLU A 15 -5.05 2.62 8.12
CA GLU A 15 -5.28 2.09 9.46
C GLU A 15 -4.37 0.91 9.78
N ALA A 16 -4.22 -0.03 8.84
CA ALA A 16 -3.41 -1.25 9.01
C ALA A 16 -1.91 -0.97 9.23
N ILE A 17 -1.39 0.13 8.69
CA ILE A 17 0.01 0.56 8.90
C ILE A 17 0.17 1.51 10.09
N GLY A 18 -0.85 1.64 10.96
CA GLY A 18 -0.79 2.50 12.14
C GLY A 18 -0.78 4.00 11.79
N ARG A 19 -1.49 4.38 10.71
CA ARG A 19 -1.65 5.77 10.26
C ARG A 19 -0.37 6.49 9.84
N ARG A 20 0.70 5.74 9.55
CA ARG A 20 2.03 6.27 9.18
C ARG A 20 2.07 7.02 7.84
N VAL A 21 1.18 6.67 6.92
CA VAL A 21 1.11 7.27 5.57
C VAL A 21 -0.34 7.61 5.26
N SER A 22 -0.60 8.84 4.81
CA SER A 22 -1.95 9.31 4.49
C SER A 22 -2.55 8.53 3.29
N PRO A 23 -3.88 8.32 3.25
CA PRO A 23 -4.54 7.62 2.14
C PRO A 23 -4.24 8.23 0.76
N SER A 24 -4.13 9.56 0.66
CA SER A 24 -3.77 10.27 -0.57
C SER A 24 -2.37 9.91 -1.06
N THR A 25 -1.42 9.75 -0.14
CA THR A 25 -0.04 9.33 -0.46
C THR A 25 -0.02 7.88 -0.93
N LEU A 26 -0.81 6.99 -0.32
CA LEU A 26 -0.96 5.60 -0.79
C LEU A 26 -1.51 5.54 -2.21
N LYS A 27 -2.56 6.33 -2.52
CA LYS A 27 -3.10 6.43 -3.88
C LYS A 27 -2.05 6.93 -4.87
N ARG A 28 -1.26 7.93 -4.46
CA ARG A 28 -0.15 8.47 -5.27
C ARG A 28 0.92 7.41 -5.53
N TRP A 29 1.33 6.65 -4.53
CA TRP A 29 2.36 5.62 -4.70
C TRP A 29 1.95 4.51 -5.66
N VAL A 30 0.68 4.09 -5.64
CA VAL A 30 0.16 3.18 -6.68
C VAL A 30 0.23 3.81 -8.06
N ARG A 31 -0.16 5.09 -8.20
CA ARG A 31 -0.09 5.82 -9.49
C ARG A 31 1.35 5.99 -9.98
N GLU A 32 2.31 6.14 -9.06
CA GLU A 32 3.74 6.23 -9.36
C GLU A 32 4.40 4.85 -9.56
N GLY A 33 3.65 3.74 -9.44
CA GLY A 33 4.18 2.38 -9.57
C GLY A 33 5.14 1.97 -8.43
N LYS A 34 5.13 2.70 -7.31
CA LYS A 34 5.99 2.44 -6.14
C LYS A 34 5.49 1.29 -5.27
N ILE A 35 4.18 1.10 -5.25
CA ILE A 35 3.49 -0.01 -4.60
C ILE A 35 2.44 -0.56 -5.57
N ASP A 36 2.11 -1.83 -5.41
CA ASP A 36 1.12 -2.49 -6.25
C ASP A 36 -0.29 -2.16 -5.75
N GLY A 37 -1.24 -2.18 -6.68
CA GLY A 37 -2.60 -1.79 -6.39
C GLY A 37 -3.51 -2.04 -7.57
N GLN A 38 -4.77 -2.37 -7.27
CA GLN A 38 -5.76 -2.73 -8.27
C GLN A 38 -6.92 -1.74 -8.23
N LYS A 39 -7.47 -1.39 -9.39
CA LYS A 39 -8.69 -0.58 -9.49
C LYS A 39 -9.85 -1.48 -9.87
N ILE A 40 -10.80 -1.67 -8.95
CA ILE A 40 -11.98 -2.52 -9.14
C ILE A 40 -13.22 -1.63 -9.04
N SER A 41 -14.02 -1.57 -10.10
CA SER A 41 -15.27 -0.79 -10.15
C SER A 41 -15.10 0.67 -9.67
N GLY A 42 -14.03 1.35 -10.12
CA GLY A 42 -13.75 2.74 -9.74
C GLY A 42 -13.05 2.92 -8.38
N ILE A 43 -13.02 1.89 -7.53
CA ILE A 43 -12.39 1.91 -6.22
C ILE A 43 -10.94 1.44 -6.34
N GLN A 44 -10.02 2.20 -5.77
CA GLN A 44 -8.60 1.83 -5.71
C GLN A 44 -8.34 0.96 -4.49
N PHE A 45 -7.61 -0.12 -4.69
CA PHE A 45 -7.14 -1.05 -3.67
C PHE A 45 -5.61 -1.08 -3.68
N ILE A 46 -5.04 -1.32 -2.50
CA ILE A 46 -3.61 -1.36 -2.25
C ILE A 46 -3.23 -2.81 -1.93
N ASP A 47 -2.20 -3.33 -2.58
CA ASP A 47 -1.60 -4.61 -2.22
C ASP A 47 -0.76 -4.44 -0.94
N MET A 48 -1.22 -5.06 0.15
CA MET A 48 -0.55 -4.92 1.43
C MET A 48 0.87 -5.49 1.48
N PRO A 49 1.18 -6.66 0.88
CA PRO A 49 2.55 -7.16 0.78
C PRO A 49 3.52 -6.16 0.11
N SER A 50 3.14 -5.58 -1.02
CA SER A 50 3.90 -4.57 -1.75
C SER A 50 4.10 -3.30 -0.91
N LEU A 51 3.04 -2.81 -0.26
CA LEU A 51 3.14 -1.67 0.64
C LEU A 51 4.08 -1.94 1.82
N LYS A 52 3.97 -3.10 2.48
CA LYS A 52 4.86 -3.48 3.59
C LYS A 52 6.32 -3.59 3.12
N LYS A 53 6.57 -4.14 1.93
CA LYS A 53 7.92 -4.20 1.34
C LYS A 53 8.47 -2.81 1.08
N HIS A 54 7.66 -1.92 0.51
CA HIS A 54 8.04 -0.53 0.25
C HIS A 54 8.39 0.22 1.54
N LEU A 55 7.55 0.10 2.58
CA LEU A 55 7.79 0.74 3.88
C LEU A 55 9.05 0.22 4.58
N GLN A 56 9.35 -1.09 4.45
CA GLN A 56 10.59 -1.66 4.98
C GLN A 56 11.82 -1.11 4.25
N SER A 57 11.74 -0.95 2.92
CA SER A 57 12.81 -0.33 2.13
C SER A 57 13.06 1.13 2.52
N TYR A 58 12.01 1.89 2.88
CA TYR A 58 12.17 3.25 3.42
C TYR A 58 12.86 3.25 4.80
N LYS A 59 12.53 2.28 5.68
CA LYS A 59 13.14 2.20 7.00
C LYS A 59 14.61 1.77 6.96
N GLY A 60 15.00 0.98 5.96
CA GLY A 60 16.39 0.54 5.76
C GLY A 60 17.29 1.54 5.04
N GLY A 61 16.73 2.64 4.52
CA GLY A 61 17.47 3.69 3.79
C GLY A 61 17.83 4.93 4.61
N GLN A 62 17.58 4.90 5.92
CA GLN A 62 18.01 5.96 6.85
C GLN A 62 19.34 5.55 7.49
N THR A 63 20.42 5.65 6.71
CA THR A 63 21.81 5.70 7.22
C THR A 63 22.30 7.12 7.16
#